data_AF-A0A021VQH1-F1
#
_entry.id   AF-A0A021VQH1-F1
#
_cell.length_a   1.000
_cell.length_b   1.000
_cell.length_c   1.000
_cell.angle_alpha   90.00
_cell.angle_beta   90.00
_cell.angle_gamma   90.00
#
_symmetry.space_group_name_H-M   'P 1'
#
loop_
_entity.id
_entity.type
_entity.pdbx_description
1 polymer ?
#
loop_
_entity_poly.entity_id
_entity_poly.type
_entity_poly.pdbx_seq_one_letter_code
_entity_poly.pdbx_strand_id
1 'polypeptide(L)'
;MLVAAALVPETLLLLPGTAGAAHVLEAERAAAREAVARLLAAGPERVLVVTCPPRSTHDVVLRHPLRATSTAAGIPDERWSGGAGDPEGARVQDPGTSVGLALLADQGWTGVTDAVVLADGPRDASALRALGAAEVADGAT
;
A
#
# COMPACT_ATOMS: atom_id res chain seq x y z
N MET A 1 18.16 -1.49 -4.54
CA MET A 1 18.43 -0.08 -4.14
C MET A 1 17.12 0.68 -3.98
N LEU A 2 16.99 1.59 -3.00
CA LEU A 2 15.82 2.49 -2.90
C LEU A 2 15.97 3.66 -3.87
N VAL A 3 15.10 3.74 -4.88
CA VAL A 3 15.18 4.76 -5.94
C VAL A 3 14.23 5.95 -5.72
N ALA A 4 13.11 5.73 -5.03
CA ALA A 4 12.11 6.73 -4.70
C ALA A 4 11.27 6.29 -3.50
N ALA A 5 10.60 7.25 -2.86
CA ALA A 5 9.61 6.99 -1.82
C ALA A 5 8.46 7.99 -1.94
N ALA A 6 7.26 7.57 -1.59
CA ALA A 6 6.07 8.40 -1.55
C ALA A 6 5.33 8.18 -0.23
N LEU A 7 4.80 9.26 0.34
CA LEU A 7 3.90 9.21 1.48
C LEU A 7 2.49 9.53 0.99
N VAL A 8 1.55 8.66 1.30
CA VAL A 8 0.14 8.81 0.95
C VAL A 8 -0.71 8.57 2.19
N PRO A 9 -1.87 9.27 2.34
CA PRO A 9 -2.78 8.98 3.43
C PRO A 9 -3.30 7.53 3.37
N GLU A 10 -3.35 6.85 4.50
CA GLU A 10 -3.75 5.43 4.62
C GLU A 10 -5.27 5.21 4.70
N THR A 11 -6.07 6.19 4.25
CA THR A 11 -7.54 6.15 4.36
C THR A 11 -8.20 5.61 3.10
N LEU A 12 -9.13 4.66 3.28
CA LEU A 12 -9.93 4.12 2.18
C LEU A 12 -10.77 5.19 1.47
N LEU A 13 -11.04 6.33 2.09
CA LEU A 13 -11.77 7.47 1.48
C LEU A 13 -11.03 8.09 0.27
N LEU A 14 -9.74 7.78 0.09
CA LEU A 14 -9.03 8.12 -1.14
C LEU A 14 -9.51 7.30 -2.34
N LEU A 15 -10.07 6.12 -2.12
CA LEU A 15 -10.44 5.20 -3.20
C LEU A 15 -11.83 5.54 -3.76
N PRO A 16 -12.02 5.62 -5.08
CA PRO A 16 -13.33 5.89 -5.67
C PRO A 16 -14.39 4.89 -5.20
N GLY A 17 -15.55 5.39 -4.77
CA GLY A 17 -16.70 4.57 -4.34
C GLY A 17 -16.75 4.21 -2.85
N THR A 18 -15.66 4.35 -2.09
CA THR A 18 -15.65 4.04 -0.65
C THR A 18 -16.44 5.04 0.19
N ALA A 19 -16.59 6.27 -0.29
CA ALA A 19 -17.43 7.31 0.32
C ALA A 19 -18.90 7.25 -0.14
N GLY A 20 -19.29 6.22 -0.90
CA GLY A 20 -20.62 6.14 -1.50
C GLY A 20 -20.86 7.31 -2.47
N ALA A 21 -21.93 8.07 -2.22
CA ALA A 21 -22.28 9.24 -3.04
C ALA A 21 -21.56 10.54 -2.61
N ALA A 22 -20.78 10.51 -1.54
CA ALA A 22 -20.10 11.70 -1.05
C ALA A 22 -18.82 12.00 -1.84
N HIS A 23 -18.60 13.27 -2.11
CA HIS A 23 -17.38 13.80 -2.70
C HIS A 23 -16.45 14.27 -1.58
N VAL A 24 -15.47 13.43 -1.23
CA VAL A 24 -14.51 13.71 -0.16
C VAL A 24 -13.08 13.50 -0.66
N LEU A 25 -12.16 14.29 -0.08
CA LEU A 25 -10.71 14.15 -0.25
C LEU A 25 -10.24 14.21 -1.71
N GLU A 26 -10.85 15.05 -2.53
CA GLU A 26 -10.54 15.11 -3.97
C GLU A 26 -9.12 15.63 -4.23
N ALA A 27 -8.72 16.68 -3.48
CA ALA A 27 -7.38 17.24 -3.56
C ALA A 27 -6.32 16.23 -3.06
N GLU A 28 -6.60 15.54 -1.95
CA GLU A 28 -5.73 14.52 -1.38
C GLU A 28 -5.61 13.30 -2.30
N ARG A 29 -6.72 12.90 -2.94
CA ARG A 29 -6.71 11.83 -3.95
C ARG A 29 -5.83 12.22 -5.13
N ALA A 30 -5.96 13.44 -5.65
CA ALA A 30 -5.11 13.92 -6.74
C ALA A 30 -3.63 13.96 -6.33
N ALA A 31 -3.32 14.48 -5.14
CA ALA A 31 -1.96 14.54 -4.62
C ALA A 31 -1.35 13.13 -4.39
N ALA A 32 -2.14 12.17 -3.88
CA ALA A 32 -1.70 10.79 -3.70
C ALA A 32 -1.39 10.13 -5.04
N ARG A 33 -2.25 10.31 -6.05
CA ARG A 33 -2.02 9.83 -7.42
C ARG A 33 -0.75 10.42 -8.03
N GLU A 34 -0.54 11.72 -7.88
CA GLU A 34 0.68 12.40 -8.37
C GLU A 34 1.95 11.88 -7.67
N ALA A 35 1.89 11.66 -6.35
CA ALA A 35 3.00 11.11 -5.59
C ALA A 35 3.38 9.70 -6.06
N VAL A 36 2.39 8.83 -6.28
CA VAL A 36 2.62 7.48 -6.81
C VAL A 36 3.11 7.52 -8.26
N ALA A 37 2.56 8.40 -9.10
CA ALA A 37 3.04 8.60 -10.47
C ALA A 37 4.53 8.99 -10.51
N ARG A 38 4.96 9.91 -9.63
CA ARG A 38 6.39 10.26 -9.50
C ARG A 38 7.25 9.11 -9.01
N LEU A 39 6.75 8.31 -8.06
CA LEU A 39 7.44 7.11 -7.60
C LEU A 39 7.65 6.11 -8.74
N LEU A 40 6.61 5.85 -9.54
CA LEU A 40 6.69 4.92 -10.67
C LEU A 40 7.54 5.45 -11.83
N ALA A 41 7.55 6.78 -12.04
CA ALA A 41 8.41 7.42 -13.03
C ALA A 41 9.91 7.28 -12.71
N ALA A 42 10.28 7.00 -11.46
CA ALA A 42 11.65 6.67 -11.07
C ALA A 42 12.09 5.26 -11.54
N GLY A 43 11.20 4.48 -12.15
CA GLY A 43 11.48 3.15 -12.68
C GLY A 43 11.83 2.11 -11.63
N PRO A 44 11.04 1.94 -10.54
CA PRO A 44 11.29 0.87 -9.60
C PRO A 44 11.04 -0.49 -10.26
N GLU A 45 11.84 -1.49 -9.88
CA GLU A 45 11.59 -2.90 -10.27
C GLU A 45 10.59 -3.59 -9.34
N ARG A 46 10.52 -3.12 -8.09
CA ARG A 46 9.64 -3.60 -7.03
C ARG A 46 9.19 -2.43 -6.17
N VAL A 47 7.95 -2.48 -5.70
CA VAL A 47 7.41 -1.53 -4.72
C VAL A 47 7.15 -2.23 -3.39
N LEU A 48 7.49 -1.57 -2.29
CA LEU A 48 7.10 -1.99 -0.94
C LEU A 48 6.08 -1.00 -0.38
N VAL A 49 4.90 -1.50 0.00
CA VAL A 49 3.88 -0.72 0.71
C VAL A 49 4.10 -0.91 2.21
N VAL A 50 4.40 0.17 2.92
CA VAL A 50 4.70 0.12 4.36
C VAL A 50 3.59 0.77 5.15
N THR A 51 3.03 0.07 6.14
CA THR A 51 1.99 0.58 7.03
C THR A 51 2.28 0.27 8.49
N CYS A 52 1.63 1.01 9.39
CA CYS A 52 1.69 0.78 10.82
C CYS A 52 0.26 0.85 11.40
N PRO A 53 -0.59 -0.15 11.09
CA PRO A 53 -1.97 -0.10 11.51
C PRO A 53 -2.10 -0.20 13.03
N PRO A 54 -3.07 0.51 13.62
CA PRO A 54 -3.27 0.49 15.06
C PRO A 54 -3.55 -0.93 15.54
N ARG A 55 -3.02 -1.29 16.72
CA ARG A 55 -3.19 -2.61 17.36
C ARG A 55 -2.57 -3.79 16.61
N SER A 56 -1.74 -3.56 15.60
CA SER A 56 -0.89 -4.62 15.07
C SER A 56 0.10 -5.06 16.15
N THR A 57 0.19 -6.36 16.41
CA THR A 57 1.03 -6.91 17.51
C THR A 57 2.38 -7.44 17.04
N HIS A 58 2.56 -7.61 15.74
CA HIS A 58 3.76 -8.20 15.16
C HIS A 58 4.03 -7.61 13.78
N ASP A 59 5.31 -7.58 13.42
CA ASP A 59 5.73 -7.24 12.06
C ASP A 59 5.40 -8.38 11.13
N VAL A 60 4.87 -8.04 9.96
CA VAL A 60 4.58 -9.00 8.91
C VAL A 60 5.08 -8.46 7.59
N VAL A 61 5.79 -9.30 6.84
CA VAL A 61 6.09 -9.05 5.44
C VAL A 61 5.22 -9.97 4.59
N LEU A 62 4.34 -9.36 3.80
CA LEU A 62 3.49 -10.04 2.84
C LEU A 62 4.16 -9.94 1.47
N ARG A 63 4.39 -11.08 0.84
CA ARG A 63 5.04 -11.14 -0.48
C ARG A 63 4.02 -11.21 -1.60
N HIS A 64 4.35 -10.60 -2.74
CA HIS A 64 3.60 -10.73 -3.99
C HIS A 64 3.30 -12.22 -4.33
N PRO A 65 2.13 -12.56 -4.91
CA PRO A 65 1.03 -11.68 -5.30
C PRO A 65 0.11 -11.27 -4.14
N LEU A 66 -0.32 -10.01 -4.12
CA LEU A 66 -1.20 -9.42 -3.11
C LEU A 66 -2.49 -8.91 -3.73
N ARG A 67 -3.58 -8.98 -2.96
CA ARG A 67 -4.90 -8.48 -3.34
C ARG A 67 -5.44 -7.51 -2.28
N ALA A 68 -5.73 -6.29 -2.68
CA ALA A 68 -6.39 -5.29 -1.86
C ALA A 68 -7.86 -5.65 -1.61
N THR A 69 -8.36 -5.32 -0.43
CA THR A 69 -9.78 -5.44 -0.09
C THR A 69 -10.19 -4.40 0.94
N SER A 70 -11.45 -3.96 0.88
CA SER A 70 -12.02 -3.04 1.86
C SER A 70 -12.95 -3.73 2.86
N THR A 71 -13.02 -5.07 2.84
CA THR A 71 -13.98 -5.83 3.65
C THR A 71 -13.79 -5.61 5.14
N ALA A 72 -12.55 -5.39 5.61
CA ALA A 72 -12.26 -5.08 7.00
C ALA A 72 -12.92 -3.77 7.47
N ALA A 73 -13.19 -2.84 6.55
CA ALA A 73 -13.91 -1.60 6.82
C ALA A 73 -15.43 -1.71 6.57
N GLY A 74 -15.94 -2.92 6.32
CA GLY A 74 -17.36 -3.16 6.03
C GLY A 74 -17.82 -2.68 4.65
N ILE A 75 -16.88 -2.36 3.75
CA ILE A 75 -17.18 -1.94 2.38
C ILE A 75 -17.00 -3.17 1.47
N PRO A 76 -18.04 -3.61 0.74
CA PRO A 76 -17.91 -4.70 -0.22
C PRO A 76 -16.96 -4.32 -1.36
N ASP A 77 -16.14 -5.27 -1.82
CA ASP A 77 -15.15 -5.03 -2.88
C ASP A 77 -15.80 -4.55 -4.19
N GLU A 78 -17.04 -4.95 -4.48
CA GLU A 78 -17.80 -4.52 -5.66
C GLU A 78 -18.22 -3.04 -5.63
N ARG A 79 -18.13 -2.35 -4.48
CA ARG A 79 -18.57 -0.96 -4.31
C ARG A 79 -17.49 0.08 -4.57
N TRP A 80 -16.24 -0.33 -4.67
CA TRP A 80 -15.15 0.51 -5.16
C TRP A 80 -14.54 -0.20 -6.35
N SER A 81 -13.82 0.54 -7.21
CA SER A 81 -13.33 0.02 -8.48
C SER A 81 -12.29 -1.09 -8.29
N GLY A 82 -12.79 -2.31 -8.08
CA GLY A 82 -12.22 -3.61 -8.39
C GLY A 82 -10.91 -3.95 -7.68
N GLY A 83 -11.01 -4.60 -6.52
CA GLY A 83 -9.93 -5.32 -5.82
C GLY A 83 -8.58 -5.24 -6.50
N ALA A 84 -7.82 -4.19 -6.18
CA ALA A 84 -6.54 -3.93 -6.80
C ALA A 84 -5.52 -5.03 -6.48
N GLY A 85 -4.61 -5.30 -7.41
CA GLY A 85 -3.63 -6.37 -7.31
C GLY A 85 -4.08 -7.65 -8.01
N ASP A 86 -3.51 -8.78 -7.62
CA ASP A 86 -3.73 -10.07 -8.27
C ASP A 86 -5.01 -10.75 -7.71
N PRO A 87 -5.98 -11.17 -8.54
CA PRO A 87 -7.17 -11.89 -8.08
C PRO A 87 -6.89 -13.15 -7.26
N GLU A 88 -5.78 -13.84 -7.55
CA GLU A 88 -5.30 -15.04 -6.86
C GLU A 88 -4.35 -14.72 -5.70
N GLY A 89 -3.98 -13.44 -5.54
CA GLY A 89 -3.09 -12.96 -4.50
C GLY A 89 -3.64 -13.08 -3.08
N ALA A 90 -2.73 -13.08 -2.10
CA ALA A 90 -3.10 -13.09 -0.70
C ALA A 90 -3.93 -11.83 -0.36
N ARG A 91 -5.11 -12.02 0.23
CA ARG A 91 -6.00 -10.91 0.60
C ARG A 91 -5.41 -10.12 1.76
N VAL A 92 -5.23 -8.82 1.55
CA VAL A 92 -4.73 -7.91 2.57
C VAL A 92 -5.88 -7.17 3.24
N GLN A 93 -6.10 -7.45 4.53
CA GLN A 93 -7.17 -6.83 5.32
C GLN A 93 -6.78 -5.46 5.90
N ASP A 94 -5.49 -5.11 5.86
CA ASP A 94 -5.01 -3.81 6.30
C ASP A 94 -5.50 -2.70 5.35
N PRO A 95 -6.28 -1.71 5.83
CA PRO A 95 -6.79 -0.61 5.00
C PRO A 95 -5.68 0.20 4.32
N GLY A 96 -4.60 0.51 5.05
CA GLY A 96 -3.49 1.30 4.51
C GLY A 96 -2.79 0.58 3.35
N THR A 97 -2.53 -0.72 3.51
CA THR A 97 -1.91 -1.51 2.46
C THR A 97 -2.83 -1.60 1.24
N SER A 98 -4.13 -1.80 1.47
CA SER A 98 -5.12 -1.83 0.39
C SER A 98 -5.18 -0.50 -0.38
N VAL A 99 -5.06 0.65 0.29
CA VAL A 99 -4.94 1.96 -0.37
C VAL A 99 -3.68 2.05 -1.21
N GLY A 100 -2.53 1.63 -0.69
CA GLY A 100 -1.26 1.63 -1.44
C GLY A 100 -1.33 0.77 -2.71
N LEU A 101 -1.84 -0.47 -2.59
CA LEU A 101 -2.06 -1.37 -3.72
C LEU A 101 -3.03 -0.78 -4.76
N ALA A 102 -4.11 -0.14 -4.30
CA ALA A 102 -5.09 0.49 -5.18
C ALA A 102 -4.55 1.69 -5.94
N LEU A 103 -3.75 2.54 -5.28
CA LEU A 103 -3.11 3.67 -5.95
C LEU A 103 -2.09 3.21 -6.99
N LEU A 104 -1.33 2.14 -6.72
CA LEU A 104 -0.43 1.54 -7.70
C LEU A 104 -1.18 1.01 -8.92
N ALA A 105 -2.25 0.24 -8.69
CA ALA A 105 -3.08 -0.30 -9.77
C ALA A 105 -3.77 0.80 -10.60
N ASP A 106 -4.27 1.87 -9.97
CA ASP A 106 -4.84 3.05 -10.65
C ASP A 106 -3.83 3.76 -11.55
N GLN A 107 -2.53 3.67 -11.23
CA GLN A 107 -1.44 4.18 -12.07
C GLN A 107 -0.91 3.14 -13.08
N GLY A 108 -1.56 1.99 -13.21
CA GLY A 108 -1.21 0.93 -14.17
C GLY A 108 -0.01 0.08 -13.78
N TRP A 109 0.44 0.12 -12.53
CA TRP A 109 1.54 -0.72 -12.06
C TRP A 109 1.11 -2.19 -11.97
N THR A 110 1.89 -3.08 -12.60
CA THR A 110 1.68 -4.54 -12.58
C THR A 110 2.91 -5.31 -12.09
N GLY A 111 3.93 -4.60 -11.61
CA GLY A 111 5.18 -5.22 -11.16
C GLY A 111 5.09 -5.78 -9.74
N VAL A 112 6.21 -6.33 -9.26
CA VAL A 112 6.31 -6.97 -7.95
C VAL A 112 5.97 -5.95 -6.86
N THR A 113 5.03 -6.32 -5.99
CA THR A 113 4.58 -5.47 -4.88
C THR A 113 4.48 -6.30 -3.61
N ASP A 114 5.36 -5.99 -2.66
CA ASP A 114 5.33 -6.55 -1.31
C ASP A 114 4.73 -5.54 -0.33
N ALA A 115 4.29 -6.00 0.83
CA ALA A 115 3.83 -5.13 1.90
C ALA A 115 4.54 -5.44 3.22
N VAL A 116 4.86 -4.39 3.97
CA VAL A 116 5.44 -4.47 5.30
C VAL A 116 4.47 -3.82 6.27
N VAL A 117 3.82 -4.64 7.08
CA VAL A 117 2.91 -4.21 8.14
C VAL A 117 3.69 -4.22 9.44
N LEU A 118 3.89 -3.04 10.02
CA LEU A 118 4.64 -2.89 11.26
C LEU A 118 3.71 -3.03 12.48
N ALA A 119 4.19 -3.68 13.54
CA ALA A 119 3.54 -3.67 14.84
C ALA A 119 3.44 -2.24 15.41
N ASP A 120 2.31 -1.96 16.06
CA ASP A 120 2.03 -0.72 16.77
C ASP A 120 2.83 -0.63 18.09
N GLY A 121 3.14 0.59 18.52
CA GLY A 121 3.88 0.86 19.75
C GLY A 121 5.35 1.28 19.56
N PRO A 122 6.10 1.45 20.67
CA PRO A 122 7.48 1.94 20.64
C PRO A 122 8.39 1.01 19.83
N ARG A 123 9.22 1.62 18.97
CA ARG A 123 10.12 0.89 18.07
C ARG A 123 11.57 1.26 18.33
N ASP A 124 12.43 0.26 18.28
CA ASP A 124 13.86 0.52 18.14
C ASP A 124 14.16 0.96 16.70
N ALA A 125 14.69 2.18 16.57
CA ALA A 125 15.10 2.73 15.28
C ALA A 125 16.20 1.88 14.62
N SER A 126 17.05 1.21 15.40
CA SER A 126 18.09 0.33 14.85
C SER A 126 17.50 -0.90 14.16
N ALA A 127 16.49 -1.51 14.78
CA ALA A 127 15.75 -2.64 14.23
C ALA A 127 14.99 -2.26 12.94
N LEU A 128 14.36 -1.07 12.90
CA LEU A 128 13.68 -0.58 11.69
C LEU A 128 14.65 -0.34 10.54
N ARG A 129 15.86 0.20 10.82
CA ARG A 129 16.90 0.34 9.80
C ARG A 129 17.39 -1.00 9.28
N ALA A 130 17.56 -1.99 10.17
CA ALA A 130 17.96 -3.34 9.78
C ALA A 130 16.90 -4.02 8.89
N LEU A 131 15.62 -3.89 9.25
CA LEU A 131 14.51 -4.38 8.43
C LEU A 131 14.52 -3.71 7.04
N GLY A 132 14.60 -2.37 6.99
CA GLY A 132 14.65 -1.64 5.72
C GLY A 132 15.87 -2.03 4.87
N ALA A 133 17.03 -2.26 5.49
CA ALA A 133 18.23 -2.70 4.79
C ALA A 133 18.06 -4.11 4.20
N ALA A 134 17.49 -5.06 4.95
CA ALA A 134 17.21 -6.40 4.46
C ALA A 134 16.25 -6.37 3.27
N GLU A 135 15.17 -5.60 3.38
CA GLU A 135 14.18 -5.45 2.31
C GLU A 135 14.76 -4.80 1.05
N VAL A 136 15.68 -3.85 1.17
CA VAL A 136 16.31 -3.20 0.00
C VAL A 136 17.41 -4.06 -0.63
N ALA A 137 18.07 -4.94 0.15
CA ALA A 137 19.18 -5.77 -0.28
C ALA A 137 18.74 -7.03 -1.05
N ASP A 138 17.55 -7.56 -0.80
CA ASP A 138 16.99 -8.73 -1.52
C ASP A 138 16.49 -8.42 -2.95
N GLY A 139 16.54 -7.14 -3.37
CA GLY A 139 16.32 -6.78 -4.77
C GLY A 139 17.60 -7.02 -5.57
N ALA A 140 17.55 -7.92 -6.56
CA ALA A 140 18.66 -8.18 -7.47
C ALA A 140 19.27 -6.86 -7.98
N THR A 141 20.60 -6.81 -8.05
CA THR A 141 21.34 -5.71 -8.70
C THR A 141 21.53 -6.02 -10.17
#